data_AF-A0A7Y3GK46-F1
#
_entry.id   AF-A0A7Y3GK46-F1
#
_cell.length_a   1.000
_cell.length_b   1.000
_cell.length_c   1.000
_cell.angle_alpha   90.00
_cell.angle_beta   90.00
_cell.angle_gamma   90.00
#
_symmetry.space_group_name_H-M   'P 1'
#
loop_
_entity.id
_entity.type
_entity.pdbx_description
1 polymer ?
#
loop_
_entity_poly.entity_id
_entity_poly.type
_entity_poly.pdbx_seq_one_letter_code
_entity_poly.pdbx_strand_id
1 'polypeptide(L)'
;DLDSASLRRLNHKIRFDYLNPEGNIIFYKLFLDPLTVESLDQACSSKIGKLLNLAPGDFKVVRDRYLFYPRNEIYHKVLIEALEAEANLKNSHNNQKKIGF
;
A
#
# COMPACT_ATOMS: atom_id res chain seq x y z
N ASP A 1 -21.58 14.95 6.43
CA ASP A 1 -20.56 16.00 6.34
C ASP A 1 -20.24 16.52 7.74
N LEU A 2 -18.97 16.79 8.06
CA LEU A 2 -18.54 17.19 9.41
C LEU A 2 -18.55 18.71 9.51
N ASP A 3 -19.49 19.29 10.26
CA ASP A 3 -19.65 20.75 10.31
C ASP A 3 -18.43 21.47 10.96
N SER A 4 -18.16 22.67 10.45
CA SER A 4 -17.13 23.59 10.89
C SER A 4 -17.14 23.86 12.41
N ALA A 5 -18.32 23.86 13.05
CA ALA A 5 -18.44 24.04 14.49
C ALA A 5 -17.85 22.86 15.28
N SER A 6 -17.84 21.66 14.71
CA SER A 6 -17.23 20.46 15.30
C SER A 6 -15.71 20.45 15.10
N LEU A 7 -15.22 20.85 13.92
CA LEU A 7 -13.78 20.92 13.61
C LEU A 7 -12.99 21.90 14.50
N ARG A 8 -13.63 22.98 14.94
CA ARG A 8 -13.03 23.99 15.84
C ARG A 8 -12.82 23.48 17.26
N ARG A 9 -13.59 22.45 17.69
CA ARG A 9 -13.50 21.85 19.01
C ARG A 9 -12.49 20.67 19.07
N LEU A 10 -11.95 20.26 17.93
CA LEU A 10 -10.90 19.25 17.84
C LEU A 10 -9.53 19.89 18.03
N ASN A 11 -8.98 19.75 19.24
CA ASN A 11 -7.66 20.30 19.59
C ASN A 11 -6.50 19.51 18.94
N HIS A 12 -6.69 18.20 18.71
CA HIS A 12 -5.69 17.35 18.07
C HIS A 12 -6.25 16.74 16.79
N LYS A 13 -5.57 16.99 15.67
CA LYS A 13 -5.95 16.48 14.35
C LYS A 13 -4.85 15.54 13.89
N ILE A 14 -5.20 14.26 13.76
CA ILE A 14 -4.31 13.24 13.25
C ILE A 14 -4.74 12.92 11.82
N ARG A 15 -3.80 13.00 10.88
CA ARG A 15 -4.00 12.58 9.49
C ARG A 15 -3.20 11.31 9.27
N PHE A 16 -3.86 10.31 8.70
CA PHE A 16 -3.18 9.17 8.09
C PHE A 16 -2.97 9.50 6.63
N ASP A 17 -1.71 9.61 6.23
CA ASP A 17 -1.31 9.85 4.84
C ASP A 17 -0.74 8.57 4.23
N TYR A 18 -0.32 8.65 2.97
CA TYR A 18 0.45 7.59 2.33
C TYR A 18 1.76 7.32 3.07
N LEU A 19 2.28 6.10 2.90
CA LEU A 19 3.52 5.68 3.51
C LEU A 19 4.72 6.40 2.89
N ASN A 20 5.72 6.64 3.73
CA ASN A 20 7.06 7.04 3.31
C ASN A 20 7.85 5.82 2.77
N PRO A 21 8.99 6.04 2.09
CA PRO A 21 9.83 4.95 1.59
C PRO A 21 10.18 3.88 2.63
N GLU A 22 10.51 4.28 3.86
CA GLU A 22 10.79 3.35 4.96
C GLU A 22 9.54 2.56 5.36
N GLY A 23 8.38 3.23 5.43
CA GLY A 23 7.08 2.61 5.68
C GLY A 23 6.73 1.55 4.64
N ASN A 24 6.99 1.81 3.35
CA ASN A 24 6.77 0.82 2.30
C ASN A 24 7.56 -0.47 2.54
N ILE A 25 8.83 -0.35 2.92
CA ILE A 25 9.70 -1.49 3.20
C ILE A 25 9.18 -2.26 4.43
N ILE A 26 8.79 -1.55 5.50
CA ILE A 26 8.24 -2.16 6.71
C ILE A 26 6.96 -2.93 6.41
N PHE A 27 6.01 -2.31 5.71
CA PHE A 27 4.74 -2.95 5.37
C PHE A 27 4.93 -4.13 4.41
N TYR A 28 5.84 -4.02 3.45
CA TYR A 28 6.17 -5.13 2.58
C TYR A 28 6.69 -6.35 3.37
N LYS A 29 7.66 -6.13 4.27
CA LYS A 29 8.22 -7.19 5.11
C LYS A 29 7.17 -7.84 6.02
N LEU A 30 6.22 -7.06 6.53
CA LEU A 30 5.18 -7.56 7.41
C LEU A 30 4.09 -8.34 6.68
N PHE A 31 3.68 -7.90 5.49
CA PHE A 31 2.49 -8.43 4.81
C PHE A 31 2.78 -9.36 3.65
N LEU A 32 3.88 -9.15 2.92
CA LEU A 32 4.13 -9.77 1.61
C LEU A 32 5.34 -10.69 1.61
N ASP A 33 6.41 -10.35 2.34
CA ASP A 33 7.60 -11.21 2.50
C ASP A 33 7.26 -12.63 3.04
N PRO A 34 6.30 -12.83 3.95
CA PRO A 34 5.89 -14.17 4.37
C PRO A 34 5.26 -15.03 3.26
N LEU A 35 4.84 -14.42 2.15
CA LEU A 35 4.22 -15.12 1.02
C LEU A 35 5.26 -15.66 0.03
N THR A 36 6.53 -15.27 0.13
CA THR A 36 7.61 -15.77 -0.73
C THR A 36 8.51 -16.74 0.03
N VAL A 37 9.17 -17.65 -0.68
CA VAL A 37 10.21 -18.52 -0.08
C VAL A 37 11.58 -17.84 -0.07
N GLU A 38 11.81 -16.97 -1.05
CA GLU A 38 13.04 -16.20 -1.20
C GLU A 38 13.12 -15.07 -0.16
N SER A 39 14.36 -14.68 0.17
CA SER A 39 14.61 -13.51 1.00
C SER A 39 14.61 -12.25 0.14
N LEU A 40 14.04 -11.17 0.67
CA LEU A 40 14.01 -9.89 0.01
C LEU A 40 15.43 -9.33 -0.22
N ASP A 41 15.82 -9.18 -1.49
CA ASP A 41 17.11 -8.63 -1.87
C ASP A 41 17.13 -7.08 -1.83
N GLN A 42 18.34 -6.51 -1.95
CA GLN A 42 18.52 -5.06 -1.90
C GLN A 42 17.89 -4.36 -3.10
N ALA A 43 17.87 -5.00 -4.28
CA ALA A 43 17.30 -4.43 -5.48
C ALA A 43 15.76 -4.31 -5.37
N CYS A 44 15.09 -5.36 -4.89
CA CYS A 44 13.65 -5.34 -4.61
C CYS A 44 13.32 -4.33 -3.50
N SER A 45 14.10 -4.30 -2.42
CA SER A 45 13.93 -3.30 -1.35
C SER A 45 14.00 -1.87 -1.88
N SER A 46 14.96 -1.59 -2.77
CA SER A 46 15.10 -0.28 -3.41
C SER A 46 13.90 0.07 -4.30
N LYS A 47 13.35 -0.90 -5.04
CA LYS A 47 12.14 -0.70 -5.85
C LYS A 47 10.93 -0.38 -4.97
N ILE A 48 10.71 -1.16 -3.91
CA ILE A 48 9.59 -0.96 -2.97
C ILE A 48 9.65 0.42 -2.33
N GLY A 49 10.84 0.88 -1.90
CA GLY A 49 11.01 2.20 -1.30
C GLY A 49 10.69 3.36 -2.25
N LYS A 50 10.78 3.15 -3.58
CA LYS A 50 10.47 4.18 -4.59
C LYS A 50 9.00 4.26 -4.98
N LEU A 51 8.18 3.29 -4.57
CA LEU A 51 6.75 3.32 -4.86
C LEU A 51 6.07 4.46 -4.09
N LEU A 52 5.22 5.21 -4.79
CA LEU A 52 4.49 6.35 -4.22
C LEU A 52 3.00 6.02 -4.07
N ASN A 53 2.29 6.79 -3.26
CA ASN A 53 0.84 6.69 -3.08
C ASN A 53 0.35 5.33 -2.55
N LEU A 54 1.21 4.63 -1.81
CA LEU A 54 0.85 3.40 -1.13
C LEU A 54 0.33 3.69 0.27
N ALA A 55 -0.87 3.20 0.54
CA ALA A 55 -1.46 3.17 1.85
C ALA A 55 -1.32 1.75 2.46
N PRO A 56 -1.38 1.60 3.79
CA PRO A 56 -1.41 0.29 4.44
C PRO A 56 -2.44 -0.69 3.85
N GLY A 57 -3.58 -0.18 3.37
CA GLY A 57 -4.63 -0.98 2.75
C GLY A 57 -4.20 -1.69 1.47
N ASP A 58 -3.28 -1.11 0.68
CA ASP A 58 -2.87 -1.68 -0.61
C ASP A 58 -2.08 -2.98 -0.42
N PHE A 59 -1.22 -3.02 0.61
CA PHE A 59 -0.51 -4.23 1.01
C PHE A 59 -1.46 -5.35 1.44
N LYS A 60 -2.55 -5.01 2.15
CA LYS A 60 -3.59 -5.98 2.52
C LYS A 60 -4.30 -6.54 1.29
N VAL A 61 -4.64 -5.69 0.31
CA VAL A 61 -5.29 -6.13 -0.93
C VAL A 61 -4.40 -7.10 -1.71
N VAL A 62 -3.12 -6.75 -1.89
CA VAL A 62 -2.15 -7.64 -2.56
C VAL A 62 -1.98 -8.94 -1.76
N ARG A 63 -1.80 -8.86 -0.43
CA ARG A 63 -1.68 -10.05 0.41
C ARG A 63 -2.88 -10.97 0.26
N ASP A 64 -4.09 -10.46 0.42
CA ASP A 64 -5.32 -11.25 0.38
C ASP A 64 -5.51 -11.93 -0.99
N ARG A 65 -5.04 -11.28 -2.08
CA ARG A 65 -5.03 -11.86 -3.44
C ARG A 65 -4.09 -13.07 -3.55
N TYR A 66 -2.89 -12.99 -2.97
CA TYR A 66 -1.85 -14.02 -3.11
C TYR A 66 -1.79 -15.01 -1.95
N LEU A 67 -2.58 -14.82 -0.88
CA LEU A 67 -2.55 -15.63 0.34
C LEU A 67 -2.79 -17.13 0.09
N PHE A 68 -3.60 -17.47 -0.91
CA PHE A 68 -3.99 -18.85 -1.23
C PHE A 68 -3.13 -19.50 -2.31
N TYR A 69 -2.15 -18.78 -2.85
CA TYR A 69 -1.25 -19.32 -3.87
C TYR A 69 -0.15 -20.18 -3.21
N PRO A 70 0.37 -21.21 -3.91
CA PRO A 70 1.50 -21.98 -3.43
C PRO A 70 2.72 -21.07 -3.21
N ARG A 71 3.30 -21.10 -2.00
CA ARG A 71 4.40 -20.19 -1.62
C ARG A 71 5.62 -20.30 -2.55
N ASN A 72 5.87 -21.49 -3.09
CA ASN A 72 6.95 -21.80 -4.03
C ASN A 72 6.76 -21.21 -5.44
N GLU A 73 5.60 -20.61 -5.72
CA GLU A 73 5.27 -20.01 -7.02
C GLU A 73 5.21 -18.48 -6.96
N ILE A 74 5.35 -17.89 -5.78
CA ILE A 74 5.24 -16.44 -5.56
C ILE A 74 6.64 -15.84 -5.41
N TYR A 75 6.96 -14.94 -6.34
CA TYR A 75 8.23 -14.21 -6.36
C TYR A 75 8.04 -12.75 -5.98
N HIS A 76 9.07 -12.14 -5.37
CA HIS A 76 9.02 -10.73 -4.97
C HIS A 76 8.64 -9.79 -6.11
N LYS A 77 9.12 -10.09 -7.33
CA LYS A 77 8.81 -9.30 -8.53
C LYS A 77 7.30 -9.22 -8.79
N VAL A 78 6.57 -10.33 -8.70
CA VAL A 78 5.12 -10.39 -8.94
C VAL A 78 4.36 -9.56 -7.91
N LEU A 79 4.78 -9.62 -6.64
CA LEU A 79 4.18 -8.84 -5.57
C LEU A 79 4.45 -7.33 -5.71
N ILE A 80 5.65 -6.95 -6.16
CA ILE A 80 6.00 -5.56 -6.44
C ILE A 80 5.19 -5.01 -7.61
N GLU A 81 5.05 -5.77 -8.70
CA GLU A 81 4.22 -5.40 -9.86
C GLU A 81 2.75 -5.24 -9.45
N ALA A 82 2.25 -6.11 -8.56
CA ALA A 82 0.89 -5.97 -8.04
C ALA A 82 0.72 -4.70 -7.19
N LEU A 83 1.68 -4.34 -6.34
CA LEU A 83 1.64 -3.09 -5.57
C LEU A 83 1.71 -1.85 -6.48
N GLU A 84 2.54 -1.89 -7.52
CA GLU A 84 2.64 -0.81 -8.50
C GLU A 84 1.31 -0.60 -9.24
N ALA A 85 0.61 -1.69 -9.58
CA ALA A 85 -0.73 -1.61 -10.16
C ALA A 85 -1.73 -0.94 -9.19
N GLU A 86 -1.76 -1.34 -7.92
CA GLU A 86 -2.64 -0.73 -6.90
C GLU A 86 -2.34 0.77 -6.71
N ALA A 87 -1.07 1.15 -6.65
CA ALA A 87 -0.64 2.55 -6.56
C ALA A 87 -1.11 3.38 -7.77
N ASN A 88 -1.01 2.81 -8.97
CA ASN A 88 -1.39 3.49 -10.21
C ASN A 88 -2.91 3.61 -10.43
N LEU A 89 -3.70 2.66 -9.92
CA LEU A 89 -5.17 2.75 -9.97
C LEU A 89 -5.68 4.00 -9.24
N LYS A 90 -5.04 4.38 -8.13
CA LYS A 90 -5.40 5.60 -7.38
C LYS A 90 -5.10 6.88 -8.14
N ASN A 91 -3.99 6.91 -8.90
CA ASN A 91 -3.67 8.04 -9.78
C ASN A 91 -4.74 8.20 -10.87
N SER A 92 -5.25 7.10 -11.41
CA SER A 92 -6.30 7.11 -12.44
C SER A 92 -7.68 7.50 -11.88
N HIS A 93 -8.00 7.06 -10.66
CA HIS A 93 -9.29 7.34 -10.01
C HIS A 93 -9.37 8.73 -9.38
N ASN A 94 -8.25 9.35 -8.96
CA ASN A 94 -8.25 10.74 -8.51
C ASN A 94 -8.69 11.74 -9.61
N ASN A 95 -8.63 11.33 -10.88
CA ASN A 95 -9.09 12.11 -12.03
C ASN A 95 -10.54 11.82 -12.44
N GLN A 96 -11.20 10.83 -11.83
CA GLN A 96 -12.62 10.59 -12.03
C GLN A 96 -13.39 11.18 -10.85
N LYS A 97 -14.36 12.05 -11.18
CA LYS A 97 -15.27 12.71 -10.24
C LYS A 97 -15.66 11.75 -9.11
N LYS A 98 -15.54 12.23 -7.86
CA LYS A 98 -16.11 11.55 -6.69
C LYS A 98 -17.60 11.30 -6.95
N ILE A 99 -17.95 10.06 -7.30
CA ILE A 99 -19.33 9.57 -7.25
C ILE A 99 -19.45 8.86 -5.91
N GLY A 100 -20.03 9.55 -4.93
CA GLY A 100 -20.28 9.02 -3.59
C GLY A 100 -20.84 10.11 -2.69
N PHE A 101 -21.96 9.79 -2.04
CA PHE A 101 -22.84 10.66 -1.24
C PHE A 101 -22.15 11.37 -0.07
#